data_AF-A0A520QJB5-F1
#
_entry.id   AF-A0A520QJB5-F1
#
_cell.length_a   1.000
_cell.length_b   1.000
_cell.length_c   1.000
_cell.angle_alpha   90.00
_cell.angle_beta   90.00
_cell.angle_gamma   90.00
#
_symmetry.space_group_name_H-M   'P 1'
#
loop_
_entity.id
_entity.type
_entity.pdbx_description
1 polymer ?
#
loop_
_entity_poly.entity_id
_entity_poly.type
_entity_poly.pdbx_seq_one_letter_code
_entity_poly.pdbx_strand_id
1 'polypeptide(L)'
;MADMLKSTGAMAGATLASRVLGMVREICYARFMGDGLVAGAFVLAFMIPNLFRRLLGEGALMAAFIPVFKEQEKTAGEQAMWRTANALMSGLIVVLAGVVGVGLLGITAALEWGEWNEKTTLMLELLRWVFPYLFFICLAAVAMGILNARG
;
A
#
# COMPACT_ATOMS: atom_id res chain seq x y z
N MET A 1 31.08 9.57 16.48
CA MET A 1 29.97 10.16 17.26
C MET A 1 29.33 11.38 16.58
N ALA A 2 30.11 12.36 16.08
CA ALA A 2 29.57 13.53 15.37
C ALA A 2 28.74 13.17 14.11
N ASP A 3 29.18 12.19 13.30
CA ASP A 3 28.41 11.75 12.12
C ASP A 3 27.10 11.03 12.48
N MET A 4 27.08 10.27 13.58
CA MET A 4 25.84 9.65 14.09
C MET A 4 24.86 10.72 14.60
N LEU A 5 25.33 11.72 15.34
CA LEU A 5 24.49 12.82 15.82
C LEU A 5 23.89 13.64 14.66
N LYS A 6 24.67 13.85 13.59
CA LYS A 6 24.22 14.55 12.38
C LYS A 6 23.19 13.73 11.59
N SER A 7 23.42 12.43 11.45
CA SER A 7 22.51 11.50 10.77
C SER A 7 21.19 11.32 11.53
N THR A 8 21.25 11.15 12.86
CA THR A 8 20.07 11.07 13.74
C THR A 8 19.27 12.39 13.71
N GLY A 9 19.93 13.54 13.74
CA GLY A 9 19.28 14.84 13.62
C GLY A 9 18.57 15.03 12.28
N ALA A 10 19.20 14.59 11.17
CA ALA A 10 18.58 14.64 9.85
C ALA A 10 17.35 13.73 9.73
N MET A 11 17.41 12.50 10.26
CA MET A 11 16.26 11.59 10.30
C MET A 11 15.12 12.11 11.19
N ALA A 12 15.44 12.66 12.36
CA ALA A 12 14.46 13.25 13.25
C ALA A 12 13.76 14.46 12.59
N GLY A 13 14.54 15.32 11.92
CA GLY A 13 14.01 16.45 11.14
C GLY A 13 13.10 16.00 9.99
N ALA A 14 13.52 15.01 9.20
CA ALA A 14 12.72 14.45 8.12
C ALA A 14 11.41 13.82 8.63
N THR A 15 11.46 13.14 9.79
CA THR A 15 10.29 12.53 10.42
C THR A 15 9.31 13.60 10.91
N LEU A 16 9.80 14.64 11.58
CA LEU A 16 8.97 15.76 12.04
C LEU A 16 8.33 16.50 10.86
N ALA A 17 9.11 16.80 9.82
CA ALA A 17 8.59 17.43 8.61
C ALA A 17 7.47 16.59 7.97
N SER A 18 7.68 15.28 7.84
CA SER A 18 6.67 14.34 7.32
C SER A 18 5.39 14.33 8.17
N ARG A 19 5.52 14.36 9.51
CA ARG A 19 4.37 14.45 10.43
C ARG A 19 3.62 15.77 10.30
N VAL A 20 4.32 16.90 10.21
CA VAL A 20 3.69 18.22 10.05
C VAL A 20 2.96 18.29 8.70
N LEU A 21 3.59 17.84 7.61
CA LEU A 21 2.95 17.77 6.30
C LEU A 21 1.72 16.83 6.33
N GLY A 22 1.82 15.71 7.03
CA GLY A 22 0.69 14.79 7.25
C GLY A 22 -0.47 15.45 8.00
N MET A 23 -0.17 16.23 9.05
CA MET A 23 -1.17 16.98 9.80
C MET A 23 -1.83 18.07 8.97
N VAL A 24 -1.05 18.81 8.17
CA VAL A 24 -1.58 19.83 7.24
C VAL A 24 -2.50 19.17 6.22
N ARG A 25 -2.12 18.03 5.65
CA ARG A 25 -2.98 17.25 4.75
C ARG A 25 -4.31 16.88 5.43
N GLU A 26 -4.27 16.42 6.68
CA GLU A 26 -5.50 16.07 7.42
C GLU A 26 -6.40 17.28 7.67
N ILE A 27 -5.83 18.43 8.03
CA ILE A 27 -6.57 19.70 8.18
C ILE A 27 -7.18 20.13 6.84
N CYS A 28 -6.43 20.01 5.75
CA CYS A 28 -6.95 20.29 4.41
C CYS A 28 -8.11 19.35 4.07
N TYR A 29 -7.96 18.04 4.27
CA TYR A 29 -9.04 17.08 4.03
C TYR A 29 -10.28 17.38 4.87
N ALA A 30 -10.12 17.68 6.16
CA ALA A 30 -11.23 18.04 7.04
C ALA A 30 -11.96 19.32 6.58
N ARG A 31 -11.23 20.30 6.01
CA ARG A 31 -11.83 21.52 5.46
C ARG A 31 -12.48 21.34 4.08
N PHE A 32 -11.84 20.58 3.18
CA PHE A 32 -12.31 20.43 1.80
C PHE A 32 -13.42 19.39 1.66
N MET A 33 -13.35 18.27 2.39
CA MET A 33 -14.38 17.23 2.37
C MET A 33 -15.54 17.52 3.31
N GLY A 34 -15.67 18.76 3.81
CA GLY A 34 -16.66 19.15 4.83
C GLY A 34 -18.01 18.44 4.68
N ASP A 35 -18.55 18.00 5.83
CA ASP A 35 -19.57 16.95 6.03
C ASP A 35 -18.98 15.56 6.35
N GLY A 36 -19.42 14.98 7.47
CA GLY A 36 -18.91 13.70 7.99
C GLY A 36 -19.23 12.50 7.09
N LEU A 37 -20.21 12.65 6.20
CA LEU A 37 -20.63 11.63 5.24
C LEU A 37 -19.55 11.34 4.19
N VAL A 38 -19.01 12.38 3.53
CA VAL A 38 -18.00 12.26 2.47
C VAL A 38 -16.68 11.76 3.05
N ALA A 39 -16.23 12.37 4.14
CA ALA A 39 -15.01 11.97 4.84
C ALA A 39 -15.09 10.51 5.32
N GLY A 40 -16.22 10.10 5.90
CA GLY A 40 -16.45 8.73 6.36
C GLY A 40 -16.47 7.71 5.21
N ALA A 41 -17.12 8.05 4.09
CA ALA A 41 -17.15 7.20 2.90
C ALA A 41 -15.76 7.03 2.28
N PHE A 42 -14.99 8.13 2.18
CA PHE A 42 -13.62 8.10 1.66
C PHE A 42 -12.68 7.28 2.54
N VAL A 43 -12.71 7.46 3.86
CA VAL A 43 -11.88 6.68 4.80
C VAL A 43 -12.18 5.19 4.67
N LEU A 44 -13.46 4.82 4.55
CA LEU A 44 -13.87 3.44 4.39
C LEU A 44 -13.42 2.86 3.03
N ALA A 45 -13.54 3.64 1.95
CA ALA A 45 -13.06 3.26 0.63
C ALA A 45 -11.53 3.04 0.61
N PHE A 46 -10.76 3.95 1.22
CA PHE A 46 -9.30 3.87 1.28
C PHE A 46 -8.78 2.74 2.19
N MET A 47 -9.59 2.29 3.14
CA MET A 47 -9.23 1.21 4.05
C MET A 47 -8.92 -0.09 3.31
N ILE A 48 -9.66 -0.41 2.24
CA ILE A 48 -9.50 -1.66 1.51
C ILE A 48 -8.09 -1.73 0.87
N PRO A 49 -7.67 -0.80 -0.03
CA PRO A 49 -6.31 -0.84 -0.58
C PRO A 49 -5.21 -0.77 0.49
N ASN A 50 -5.43 0.02 1.54
CA ASN A 50 -4.45 0.17 2.60
C ASN A 50 -4.29 -1.12 3.44
N LEU A 51 -5.34 -1.93 3.58
CA LEU A 51 -5.25 -3.24 4.22
C LEU A 51 -4.36 -4.18 3.39
N PHE A 52 -4.58 -4.27 2.07
CA PHE A 52 -3.72 -5.06 1.18
C PHE A 52 -2.25 -4.62 1.24
N ARG A 53 -2.00 -3.30 1.23
CA ARG A 53 -0.65 -2.73 1.41
C ARG A 53 0.00 -3.24 2.70
N ARG A 54 -0.72 -3.20 3.82
CA ARG A 54 -0.21 -3.64 5.12
C ARG A 54 0.03 -5.15 5.14
N LEU A 55 -0.86 -5.96 4.58
CA LEU A 55 -0.69 -7.43 4.52
C LEU A 55 0.51 -7.87 3.67
N LEU A 56 0.71 -7.21 2.52
CA LEU A 56 1.72 -7.62 1.54
C LEU A 56 3.09 -6.98 1.80
N GLY A 57 3.14 -5.73 2.25
CA GLY A 57 4.39 -4.99 2.47
C GLY A 57 4.94 -5.05 3.89
N GLU A 58 4.07 -4.93 4.89
CA GLU A 58 4.46 -4.91 6.32
C GLU A 58 4.12 -6.23 7.02
N GLY A 59 3.39 -7.13 6.34
CA GLY A 59 2.72 -8.27 6.93
C GLY A 59 3.31 -9.63 6.55
N ALA A 60 2.42 -10.63 6.47
CA ALA A 60 2.77 -12.04 6.38
C ALA A 60 3.60 -12.39 5.14
N LEU A 61 3.39 -11.71 4.01
CA LEU A 61 4.11 -12.00 2.77
C LEU A 61 5.61 -11.72 2.94
N MET A 62 5.99 -10.55 3.45
CA MET A 62 7.41 -10.21 3.67
C MET A 62 8.02 -11.09 4.76
N ALA A 63 7.28 -11.40 5.82
CA ALA A 63 7.77 -12.27 6.90
C ALA A 63 8.14 -13.68 6.38
N ALA A 64 7.37 -14.22 5.43
CA ALA A 64 7.67 -15.52 4.80
C ALA A 64 8.74 -15.41 3.70
N PHE A 65 8.78 -14.29 2.96
CA PHE A 65 9.68 -14.12 1.83
C PHE A 65 11.14 -13.82 2.23
N ILE A 66 11.36 -12.97 3.24
CA ILE A 66 12.71 -12.52 3.64
C ILE A 66 13.65 -13.69 4.01
N PRO A 67 13.23 -14.71 4.78
CA PRO A 67 14.08 -15.86 5.08
C PRO A 67 14.51 -16.62 3.82
N VAL A 68 13.57 -16.87 2.91
CA VAL A 68 13.83 -17.56 1.63
C VAL A 68 14.78 -16.74 0.76
N PHE A 69 14.57 -15.42 0.70
CA PHE A 69 15.42 -14.51 -0.05
C PHE A 69 16.87 -14.53 0.46
N LYS A 70 17.08 -14.49 1.78
CA LYS A 70 18.42 -14.57 2.39
C LYS A 70 19.06 -15.96 2.32
N GLU A 71 18.25 -17.01 2.33
CA GLU A 71 18.75 -18.38 2.16
C GLU A 71 19.27 -18.61 0.73
N GLN A 72 18.55 -18.12 -0.28
CA GLN A 72 18.96 -18.19 -1.68
C GLN A 72 20.26 -17.41 -1.94
N GLU A 73 20.43 -16.26 -1.29
CA GLU A 73 21.68 -15.49 -1.34
C GLU A 73 22.88 -16.32 -0.85
N LYS A 74 22.73 -17.04 0.26
CA LYS A 74 23.81 -17.84 0.86
C LYS A 74 24.12 -19.14 0.11
N THR A 75 23.08 -19.81 -0.40
CA THR A 75 23.19 -21.17 -0.95
C THR A 75 23.47 -21.18 -2.45
N ALA A 76 22.84 -20.27 -3.21
CA ALA A 76 22.87 -20.27 -4.67
C ALA A 76 23.39 -18.94 -5.27
N GLY A 77 23.78 -17.99 -4.41
CA GLY A 77 24.39 -16.72 -4.80
C GLY A 77 23.40 -15.64 -5.23
N GLU A 78 23.94 -14.45 -5.55
CA GLU A 78 23.14 -13.24 -5.79
C GLU A 78 22.16 -13.38 -6.98
N GLN A 79 22.53 -14.13 -8.03
CA GLN A 79 21.65 -14.34 -9.19
C GLN A 79 20.39 -15.14 -8.83
N ALA A 80 20.51 -16.18 -8.00
CA ALA A 80 19.38 -17.00 -7.58
C ALA A 80 18.44 -16.24 -6.62
N MET A 81 19.02 -15.41 -5.76
CA MET A 81 18.30 -14.46 -4.91
C MET A 81 17.43 -13.50 -5.74
N TRP A 82 18.01 -12.82 -6.74
CA TRP A 82 17.26 -11.92 -7.63
C TRP A 82 16.22 -12.63 -8.47
N ARG A 83 16.48 -13.87 -8.91
CA ARG A 83 15.50 -14.69 -9.61
C ARG A 83 14.29 -14.98 -8.74
N THR A 84 14.48 -15.21 -7.44
CA THR A 84 13.41 -15.42 -6.46
C THR A 84 12.59 -14.14 -6.24
N ALA A 85 13.24 -12.98 -6.11
CA ALA A 85 12.54 -11.69 -6.06
C ALA A 85 11.75 -11.38 -7.33
N ASN A 86 12.31 -11.66 -8.51
CA ASN A 86 11.61 -11.50 -9.78
C ASN A 86 10.41 -12.44 -9.92
N ALA A 87 10.53 -13.69 -9.45
CA ALA A 87 9.41 -14.63 -9.40
C ALA A 87 8.30 -14.13 -8.47
N LEU A 88 8.63 -13.60 -7.29
CA LEU A 88 7.66 -12.98 -6.40
C LEU A 88 6.98 -11.78 -7.07
N MET A 89 7.76 -10.84 -7.62
CA MET A 89 7.22 -9.62 -8.23
C MET A 89 6.33 -9.93 -9.44
N SER A 90 6.75 -10.84 -10.32
CA SER A 90 5.93 -11.24 -11.47
C SER A 90 4.65 -11.95 -11.06
N GLY A 91 4.71 -12.89 -10.10
CA GLY A 91 3.52 -13.54 -9.55
C GLY A 91 2.57 -12.52 -8.89
N LEU A 92 3.13 -11.58 -8.14
CA LEU A 92 2.36 -10.52 -7.49
C LEU A 92 1.68 -9.59 -8.51
N ILE A 93 2.36 -9.23 -9.60
CA ILE A 93 1.76 -8.43 -10.68
C ILE A 93 0.53 -9.14 -11.26
N VAL A 94 0.65 -10.43 -11.59
CA VAL A 94 -0.45 -11.21 -12.18
C VAL A 94 -1.63 -11.30 -11.20
N VAL A 95 -1.35 -11.64 -9.94
CA VAL A 95 -2.39 -11.76 -8.91
C VAL A 95 -3.07 -10.41 -8.66
N LEU A 96 -2.30 -9.33 -8.49
CA LEU A 96 -2.85 -8.00 -8.24
C LEU A 96 -3.64 -7.48 -9.44
N ALA A 97 -3.18 -7.73 -10.67
CA ALA A 97 -3.93 -7.38 -11.87
C ALA A 97 -5.29 -8.10 -11.91
N GLY A 98 -5.31 -9.39 -11.57
CA GLY A 98 -6.54 -10.17 -11.43
C GLY A 98 -7.45 -9.63 -10.34
N VAL A 99 -6.92 -9.37 -9.14
CA VAL A 99 -7.69 -8.81 -8.00
C VAL A 99 -8.28 -7.45 -8.34
N VAL A 100 -7.50 -6.55 -8.96
CA VAL A 100 -7.98 -5.23 -9.37
C VAL A 100 -9.03 -5.35 -10.47
N GLY A 101 -8.81 -6.20 -11.48
CA GLY A 101 -9.79 -6.42 -12.55
C GLY A 101 -11.11 -6.97 -12.02
N VAL A 102 -11.08 -8.06 -11.25
CA VAL A 102 -12.27 -8.67 -10.65
C VAL A 102 -12.94 -7.71 -9.67
N GLY A 103 -12.18 -7.00 -8.86
CA GLY A 103 -12.73 -6.05 -7.89
C GLY A 103 -13.40 -4.86 -8.57
N LEU A 104 -12.82 -4.27 -9.62
CA LEU A 104 -13.46 -3.20 -10.39
C LEU A 104 -14.76 -3.65 -11.05
N LEU A 105 -14.78 -4.86 -11.64
CA LEU A 105 -16.00 -5.44 -12.19
C LEU A 105 -17.06 -5.64 -11.10
N GLY A 106 -16.68 -6.20 -9.95
CA GLY A 106 -17.57 -6.41 -8.82
C GLY A 106 -18.12 -5.10 -8.23
N ILE A 107 -17.29 -4.07 -8.08
CA ILE A 107 -17.71 -2.75 -7.60
C ILE A 107 -18.67 -2.09 -8.62
N THR A 108 -18.38 -2.21 -9.91
CA THR A 108 -19.23 -1.64 -10.97
C THR A 108 -20.57 -2.36 -11.03
N ALA A 109 -20.59 -3.69 -10.99
CA ALA A 109 -21.83 -4.47 -10.92
C ALA A 109 -22.63 -4.16 -9.65
N ALA A 110 -21.96 -3.97 -8.51
CA ALA A 110 -22.62 -3.59 -7.26
C ALA A 110 -23.26 -2.20 -7.35
N LEU A 111 -22.63 -1.24 -8.04
CA LEU A 111 -23.19 0.09 -8.28
C LEU A 111 -24.36 0.08 -9.26
N GLU A 112 -24.32 -0.76 -10.30
CA GLU A 112 -25.37 -0.83 -11.33
C GLU A 112 -26.60 -1.62 -10.91
N TRP A 113 -26.43 -2.70 -10.15
CA TRP A 113 -27.52 -3.63 -9.82
C TRP A 113 -27.94 -3.62 -8.35
N GLY A 114 -27.18 -2.95 -7.48
CA GLY A 114 -27.49 -2.88 -6.05
C GLY A 114 -28.26 -1.62 -5.68
N GLU A 115 -29.31 -1.79 -4.88
CA GLU A 115 -29.98 -0.67 -4.20
C GLU A 115 -29.29 -0.41 -2.86
N TRP A 116 -28.58 0.71 -2.77
CA TRP A 116 -27.81 1.08 -1.58
C TRP A 116 -28.22 2.44 -1.04
N ASN A 117 -28.00 2.64 0.26
CA ASN A 117 -28.10 3.96 0.88
C ASN A 117 -27.06 4.91 0.26
N GLU A 118 -27.37 6.21 0.22
CA GLU A 118 -26.54 7.28 -0.36
C GLU A 118 -25.07 7.22 0.11
N LYS A 119 -24.84 6.95 1.40
CA LYS A 119 -23.50 6.78 1.99
C LYS A 119 -22.72 5.62 1.36
N THR A 120 -23.39 4.49 1.13
CA THR A 120 -22.77 3.28 0.60
C THR A 120 -22.51 3.45 -0.90
N THR A 121 -23.42 4.07 -1.64
CA THR A 121 -23.23 4.41 -3.04
C THR A 121 -21.99 5.31 -3.21
N LEU A 122 -21.89 6.39 -2.43
CA LEU A 122 -20.73 7.27 -2.46
C LEU A 122 -19.43 6.53 -2.09
N MET A 123 -19.47 5.65 -1.09
CA MET A 123 -18.32 4.83 -0.71
C MET A 123 -17.88 3.91 -1.84
N LEU A 124 -18.82 3.26 -2.54
CA LEU A 124 -18.53 2.38 -3.67
C LEU A 124 -17.98 3.15 -4.88
N GLU A 125 -18.49 4.36 -5.16
CA GLU A 125 -17.96 5.24 -6.20
C GLU A 125 -16.51 5.67 -5.90
N LEU A 126 -16.25 6.12 -4.68
CA LEU A 126 -14.91 6.47 -4.24
C LEU A 126 -13.99 5.25 -4.24
N LEU A 127 -14.49 4.10 -3.79
CA LEU A 127 -13.75 2.85 -3.83
C LEU A 127 -13.37 2.49 -5.27
N ARG A 128 -14.27 2.62 -6.25
CA ARG A 128 -13.98 2.36 -7.67
C ARG A 128 -12.81 3.19 -8.18
N TRP A 129 -12.73 4.46 -7.77
CA TRP A 129 -11.64 5.37 -8.16
C TRP A 129 -10.32 5.04 -7.46
N VAL A 130 -10.37 4.65 -6.19
CA VAL A 130 -9.18 4.34 -5.39
C VAL A 130 -8.72 2.89 -5.60
N PHE A 131 -9.57 1.98 -6.08
CA PHE A 131 -9.22 0.57 -6.21
C PHE A 131 -7.97 0.30 -7.07
N PRO A 132 -7.77 0.96 -8.23
CA PRO A 132 -6.56 0.78 -9.04
C PRO A 132 -5.26 1.14 -8.29
N TYR A 133 -5.33 2.04 -7.31
CA TYR A 133 -4.18 2.39 -6.47
C TYR A 133 -3.65 1.17 -5.68
N LEU A 134 -4.50 0.18 -5.37
CA LEU A 134 -4.13 -1.08 -4.73
C LEU A 134 -2.97 -1.77 -5.47
N PHE A 135 -3.01 -1.81 -6.80
CA PHE A 135 -1.96 -2.43 -7.62
C PHE A 135 -0.60 -1.79 -7.36
N PHE A 136 -0.53 -0.47 -7.51
CA PHE A 136 0.72 0.27 -7.39
C PHE A 136 1.27 0.26 -5.97
N ILE A 137 0.39 0.43 -4.98
CA ILE A 137 0.85 0.56 -3.60
C ILE A 137 1.36 -0.76 -3.03
N CYS A 138 0.78 -1.89 -3.43
CA CYS A 138 1.26 -3.20 -3.01
C CYS A 138 2.61 -3.54 -3.66
N LEU A 139 2.78 -3.24 -4.95
CA LEU A 139 4.08 -3.40 -5.62
C LEU A 139 5.17 -2.54 -4.99
N ALA A 140 4.86 -1.27 -4.70
CA ALA A 140 5.78 -0.39 -4.02
C ALA A 140 6.16 -0.92 -2.62
N ALA A 141 5.20 -1.45 -1.88
CA ALA A 141 5.45 -1.98 -0.54
C ALA A 141 6.33 -3.23 -0.55
N VAL A 142 6.11 -4.14 -1.50
CA VAL A 142 6.97 -5.32 -1.68
C VAL A 142 8.37 -4.93 -2.17
N ALA A 143 8.48 -3.98 -3.11
CA ALA A 143 9.77 -3.47 -3.56
C ALA A 143 10.57 -2.85 -2.40
N MET A 144 9.92 -2.06 -1.54
CA MET A 144 10.54 -1.54 -0.32
C MET A 144 10.97 -2.66 0.63
N GLY A 145 10.16 -3.71 0.79
CA GLY A 145 10.52 -4.88 1.61
C GLY A 145 11.76 -5.60 1.09
N ILE A 146 11.87 -5.79 -0.22
CA ILE A 146 13.06 -6.40 -0.87
C ILE A 146 14.29 -5.52 -0.67
N LEU A 147 14.17 -4.19 -0.85
CA LEU A 147 15.26 -3.24 -0.66
C LEU A 147 15.77 -3.23 0.79
N ASN A 148 14.85 -3.19 1.76
CA ASN A 148 15.18 -3.25 3.19
C ASN A 148 15.78 -4.60 3.61
N ALA A 149 15.47 -5.69 2.91
CA ALA A 149 16.06 -6.98 3.23
C ALA A 149 17.54 -7.08 2.79
N ARG A 150 17.94 -6.30 1.78
CA ARG A 150 19.29 -6.24 1.20
C ARG A 150 20.19 -5.21 1.89
N GLY A 151 19.64 -4.05 2.30
CA GLY A 151 20.35 -3.02 3.06
C GLY A 151 20.54 -3.38 4.52
#